data_AF-A0A1Y5TZX4-F1
#
_entry.id   AF-A0A1Y5TZX4-F1
#
_cell.length_a   1.000
_cell.length_b   1.000
_cell.length_c   1.000
_cell.angle_alpha   90.00
_cell.angle_beta   90.00
_cell.angle_gamma   90.00
#
_symmetry.space_group_name_H-M   'P 1'
#
loop_
_entity.id
_entity.type
_entity.pdbx_description
1 polymer ?
#
loop_
_entity_poly.entity_id
_entity_poly.type
_entity_poly.pdbx_seq_one_letter_code
_entity_poly.pdbx_strand_id
1 'polypeptide(L)'
;MSTRAQIAIQIGPQEWAHVYVHYDGYPSHMLPALAHWAPEDILAAREIRQVRADALDCFDPPREPPIFPHLTCKFCHLYVWQDGAWAELNLKRPRHE
;
A
#
# COMPACT_ATOMS: atom_id res chain seq x y z
N MET A 1 -13.60 2.41 12.62
CA MET A 1 -12.99 1.15 12.15
C MET A 1 -11.62 1.53 11.63
N SER A 2 -10.55 0.90 12.12
CA SER A 2 -9.22 1.12 11.56
C SER A 2 -8.87 -0.03 10.61
N THR A 3 -8.27 0.33 9.50
CA THR A 3 -7.93 -0.58 8.42
C THR A 3 -6.42 -0.69 8.31
N ARG A 4 -5.92 -1.92 8.35
CA ARG A 4 -4.49 -2.22 8.12
C ARG A 4 -4.32 -2.77 6.71
N ALA A 5 -3.44 -2.14 5.95
CA ALA A 5 -3.18 -2.51 4.58
C ALA A 5 -1.68 -2.42 4.23
N GLN A 6 -1.37 -2.90 3.04
CA GLN A 6 -0.07 -2.71 2.40
C GLN A 6 -0.25 -2.00 1.07
N ILE A 7 0.73 -1.18 0.73
CA ILE A 7 0.90 -0.63 -0.62
C ILE A 7 2.19 -1.22 -1.18
N ALA A 8 2.09 -1.93 -2.30
CA ALA A 8 3.21 -2.60 -2.95
C ALA A 8 3.61 -1.87 -4.23
N ILE A 9 4.89 -1.64 -4.38
CA ILE A 9 5.46 -0.91 -5.51
C ILE A 9 6.66 -1.72 -6.02
N GLN A 10 6.68 -1.99 -7.32
CA GLN A 10 7.80 -2.68 -7.94
C GLN A 10 8.95 -1.69 -8.10
N ILE A 11 10.10 -2.01 -7.51
CA ILE A 11 11.34 -1.22 -7.59
C ILE A 11 12.43 -1.89 -8.42
N GLY A 12 12.21 -3.15 -8.82
CA GLY A 12 13.11 -3.94 -9.66
C GLY A 12 12.42 -5.20 -10.23
N PRO A 13 13.07 -5.97 -11.10
CA PRO A 13 12.46 -7.13 -11.78
C PRO A 13 11.84 -8.17 -10.84
N GLN A 14 12.42 -8.32 -9.64
CA GLN A 14 11.94 -9.21 -8.58
C GLN A 14 12.04 -8.51 -7.23
N GLU A 15 11.73 -7.21 -7.19
CA GLU A 15 11.84 -6.43 -5.95
C GLU A 15 10.59 -5.59 -5.79
N TRP A 16 9.82 -5.93 -4.76
CA TRP A 16 8.59 -5.25 -4.38
C TRP A 16 8.78 -4.64 -3.01
N ALA A 17 8.73 -3.33 -2.91
CA ALA A 17 8.70 -2.62 -1.64
C ALA A 17 7.26 -2.60 -1.12
N HIS A 18 7.09 -2.92 0.17
CA HIS A 18 5.77 -2.97 0.81
C HIS A 18 5.64 -1.94 1.93
N VAL A 19 5.03 -0.80 1.61
CA VAL A 19 4.73 0.26 2.58
C VAL A 19 3.55 -0.17 3.45
N TYR A 20 3.73 -0.11 4.77
CA TYR A 20 2.65 -0.35 5.71
C TYR A 20 1.76 0.89 5.81
N VAL A 21 0.44 0.66 5.86
CA VAL A 21 -0.51 1.74 6.09
C VAL A 21 -1.63 1.36 7.07
N HIS A 22 -1.92 2.25 8.01
CA HIS A 22 -2.90 2.04 9.06
C HIS A 22 -3.82 3.24 9.27
N TYR A 23 -4.92 3.27 8.51
CA TYR A 23 -5.80 4.41 8.40
C TYR A 23 -7.16 4.19 9.04
N ASP A 24 -7.78 5.28 9.46
CA ASP A 24 -9.17 5.28 9.89
C ASP A 24 -10.09 5.52 8.68
N GLY A 25 -11.01 4.58 8.45
CA GLY A 25 -11.99 4.67 7.37
C GLY A 25 -12.22 3.37 6.60
N TYR A 26 -13.07 3.47 5.59
CA TYR A 26 -13.41 2.36 4.71
C TYR A 26 -12.35 2.13 3.62
N PRO A 27 -12.04 0.88 3.28
CA PRO A 27 -11.07 0.56 2.22
C PRO A 27 -11.38 1.15 0.85
N SER A 28 -12.65 1.39 0.56
CA SER A 28 -13.12 2.05 -0.66
C SER A 28 -12.59 3.48 -0.84
N HIS A 29 -12.15 4.14 0.23
CA HIS A 29 -11.60 5.50 0.17
C HIS A 29 -10.12 5.52 -0.21
N MET A 30 -9.43 4.38 -0.16
CA MET A 30 -7.99 4.33 -0.35
C MET A 30 -7.57 4.60 -1.79
N LEU A 31 -8.21 3.94 -2.78
CA LEU A 31 -7.84 4.11 -4.19
C LEU A 31 -8.02 5.56 -4.69
N PRO A 32 -9.14 6.26 -4.39
CA PRO A 32 -9.26 7.67 -4.70
C PRO A 32 -8.16 8.53 -4.06
N ALA A 33 -7.78 8.24 -2.82
CA ALA A 33 -6.72 9.00 -2.14
C ALA A 33 -5.34 8.74 -2.75
N LEU A 34 -5.01 7.48 -3.05
CA LEU A 34 -3.74 7.08 -3.68
C LEU A 34 -3.59 7.63 -5.09
N ALA A 35 -4.68 7.80 -5.84
CA ALA A 35 -4.64 8.35 -7.21
C ALA A 35 -3.98 9.74 -7.33
N HIS A 36 -3.83 10.46 -6.22
CA HIS A 36 -3.13 11.75 -6.15
C HIS A 36 -1.62 11.64 -5.92
N TRP A 37 -1.10 10.45 -5.62
CA TRP A 37 0.29 10.24 -5.23
C TRP A 37 1.04 9.41 -6.26
N ALA A 38 2.27 9.84 -6.56
CA ALA A 38 3.21 9.04 -7.31
C ALA A 38 3.73 7.89 -6.42
N PRO A 39 4.10 6.73 -7.00
CA PRO A 39 4.67 5.64 -6.24
C PRO A 39 5.94 6.06 -5.48
N GLU A 40 6.74 6.99 -6.02
CA GLU A 40 7.94 7.50 -5.37
C GLU A 40 7.63 8.24 -4.06
N ASP A 41 6.55 9.01 -4.02
CA ASP A 41 6.13 9.73 -2.81
C ASP A 41 5.67 8.76 -1.71
N ILE A 42 4.94 7.71 -2.10
CA ILE A 42 4.52 6.64 -1.20
C ILE A 42 5.73 5.87 -0.64
N LEU A 43 6.74 5.60 -1.48
CA LEU A 43 8.00 4.99 -1.04
C LEU A 43 8.76 5.89 -0.07
N ALA A 44 8.84 7.19 -0.35
CA ALA A 44 9.51 8.17 0.49
C ALA A 44 8.84 8.30 1.87
N ALA A 45 7.53 8.10 1.95
CA ALA A 45 6.77 8.12 3.20
C ALA A 45 7.08 6.93 4.12
N ARG A 46 7.53 5.79 3.57
CA ARG A 46 8.01 4.57 4.25
C ARG A 46 6.98 3.81 5.11
N GLU A 47 6.31 4.48 6.03
CA GLU A 47 5.30 3.93 6.94
C GLU A 47 4.20 4.97 7.20
N ILE A 48 2.97 4.69 6.76
CA ILE A 48 1.90 5.68 6.66
C ILE A 48 0.80 5.41 7.69
N ARG A 49 0.36 6.45 8.39
CA ARG A 49 -0.82 6.42 9.23
C ARG A 49 -2.08 6.80 8.45
N GLN A 50 -2.05 7.83 7.62
CA GLN A 50 -3.21 8.18 6.79
C GLN A 50 -2.76 8.61 5.40
N VAL A 51 -3.44 8.09 4.38
CA VAL A 51 -3.34 8.61 3.01
C VAL A 51 -4.53 9.53 2.77
N ARG A 52 -4.27 10.78 2.40
CA ARG A 52 -5.26 11.75 1.93
C ARG A 52 -4.84 12.28 0.58
N ALA A 53 -5.78 12.82 -0.19
CA ALA A 53 -5.48 13.42 -1.50
C ALA A 53 -4.49 14.59 -1.42
N ASP A 54 -4.41 15.26 -0.27
CA ASP A 54 -3.63 16.48 -0.04
C ASP A 54 -2.42 16.30 0.88
N ALA A 55 -2.35 15.19 1.65
CA ALA A 55 -1.27 14.94 2.58
C ALA A 55 -1.08 13.43 2.90
N LEU A 56 0.16 13.03 3.14
CA LEU A 56 0.51 11.75 3.77
C LEU A 56 0.84 12.01 5.25
N ASP A 57 0.04 11.44 6.14
CA ASP A 57 0.35 11.40 7.58
C ASP A 57 1.21 10.16 7.84
N CYS A 58 2.47 10.35 8.22
CA CYS A 58 3.46 9.30 8.37
C CYS A 58 3.70 8.96 9.85
N PHE A 59 4.17 7.74 10.12
CA PHE A 59 4.71 7.42 11.44
C PHE A 59 6.03 8.15 11.66
N ASP A 60 6.29 8.55 12.90
CA ASP A 60 7.56 9.14 13.32
C ASP A 60 8.09 8.42 14.58
N PRO A 61 9.23 7.69 14.48
CA PRO A 61 10.02 7.46 13.27
C PRO A 61 9.35 6.44 12.33
N PRO A 62 9.47 6.60 11.00
CA PRO A 62 8.92 5.62 10.06
C PRO A 62 9.88 4.43 9.88
N ARG A 63 9.34 3.22 9.77
CA ARG A 63 10.10 2.01 9.44
C ARG A 63 10.33 1.87 7.94
N GLU A 64 11.47 1.30 7.55
CA GLU A 64 11.75 1.04 6.14
C GLU A 64 10.79 0.00 5.54
N PRO A 65 10.31 0.19 4.30
CA PRO A 65 9.48 -0.78 3.62
C PRO A 65 10.25 -2.10 3.42
N PRO A 66 9.75 -3.25 3.90
CA PRO A 66 10.35 -4.52 3.57
C PRO A 66 10.26 -4.79 2.07
N ILE A 67 11.33 -5.36 1.51
CA ILE A 67 11.42 -5.76 0.10
C ILE A 67 11.17 -7.28 0.01
N PHE A 68 10.28 -7.68 -0.90
CA PHE A 68 10.00 -9.09 -1.17
C PHE A 68 10.20 -9.41 -2.66
N PRO A 69 10.53 -10.67 -3.00
CA PRO A 69 10.71 -11.10 -4.39
C PRO A 69 9.42 -11.11 -5.21
N HIS A 70 8.27 -11.10 -4.55
CA HIS A 70 6.95 -11.10 -5.15
C HIS A 70 5.95 -10.35 -4.27
N LEU A 71 4.82 -9.97 -4.87
CA LEU A 71 3.68 -9.41 -4.15
C LEU A 71 3.29 -10.30 -2.97
N THR A 72 3.30 -9.70 -1.78
CA THR A 72 2.97 -10.37 -0.52
C THR A 72 1.89 -9.58 0.21
N CYS A 73 0.80 -10.25 0.57
CA CYS A 73 -0.28 -9.66 1.38
C CYS A 73 -0.25 -10.22 2.79
N LYS A 74 0.25 -9.41 3.73
CA LYS A 74 0.32 -9.73 5.16
C LYS A 74 -0.88 -9.18 5.95
N PHE A 75 -1.71 -8.34 5.34
CA PHE A 75 -2.85 -7.68 5.98
C PHE A 75 -4.16 -7.90 5.20
N CYS A 76 -5.22 -7.18 5.56
CA CYS A 76 -6.54 -7.36 4.95
C CYS A 76 -6.63 -6.84 3.52
N HIS A 77 -5.86 -5.80 3.19
CA HIS A 77 -5.87 -5.14 1.89
C HIS A 77 -4.44 -4.98 1.35
N LEU A 78 -4.29 -5.18 0.05
CA LEU A 78 -3.06 -4.93 -0.69
C LEU A 78 -3.38 -4.03 -1.88
N TYR A 79 -2.79 -2.85 -1.90
CA TYR A 79 -2.83 -1.93 -3.03
C TYR A 79 -1.53 -2.07 -3.80
N VAL A 80 -1.59 -1.96 -5.12
CA VAL A 80 -0.42 -2.11 -6.00
C VAL A 80 -0.41 -1.01 -7.05
N TRP A 81 0.79 -0.51 -7.37
CA TRP A 81 1.01 0.32 -8.54
C TRP A 81 1.34 -0.57 -9.74
N GLN A 82 0.49 -0.58 -10.77
CA GLN A 82 0.69 -1.31 -12.02
C GLN A 82 0.16 -0.50 -13.19
N ASP A 83 0.87 -0.53 -14.32
CA ASP A 83 0.44 0.10 -15.57
C ASP A 83 0.02 1.58 -15.44
N GLY A 84 0.66 2.33 -14.53
CA GLY A 84 0.38 3.75 -14.31
C GLY A 84 -0.85 4.05 -13.44
N ALA A 85 -1.39 3.06 -12.74
CA ALA A 85 -2.53 3.25 -11.84
C ALA A 85 -2.43 2.42 -10.55
N TRP A 86 -3.13 2.89 -9.51
CA TRP A 86 -3.33 2.14 -8.28
C TRP A 86 -4.49 1.16 -8.42
N ALA A 87 -4.27 -0.09 -8.01
CA ALA A 87 -5.28 -1.13 -7.97
C ALA A 87 -5.29 -1.84 -6.62
N GLU A 88 -6.46 -2.32 -6.18
CA GLU A 88 -6.56 -3.22 -5.03
C GLU A 88 -6.47 -4.67 -5.51
N LEU A 89 -5.48 -5.41 -5.00
CA LEU A 89 -5.37 -6.83 -5.22
C LEU A 89 -6.23 -7.59 -4.22
N ASN A 90 -7.37 -8.07 -4.71
CA ASN A 90 -8.19 -9.04 -4.01
C ASN A 90 -7.54 -10.42 -4.02
N LEU A 91 -6.54 -10.61 -3.16
CA LEU A 91 -6.02 -11.94 -2.84
C LEU A 91 -7.03 -12.67 -1.96
N LYS A 92 -8.17 -13.04 -2.56
CA LYS A 92 -8.98 -14.12 -1.97
C LYS A 92 -8.02 -15.30 -1.85
N ARG A 93 -7.74 -15.75 -0.62
CA ARG A 93 -7.12 -17.07 -0.41
C ARG A 93 -7.80 -18.03 -1.38
N PRO A 94 -7.07 -18.89 -2.10
CA PRO A 94 -7.73 -19.91 -2.92
C PRO A 94 -8.73 -20.61 -1.99
N ARG A 95 -10.02 -20.50 -2.33
CA ARG A 95 -11.00 -21.44 -1.77
C ARG A 95 -10.52 -22.77 -2.33
N HIS A 96 -9.89 -23.58 -1.49
CA HIS A 96 -9.86 -25.00 -1.73
C HIS A 96 -11.34 -25.41 -1.85
N GLU A 97 -11.72 -25.73 -3.09
CA GLU A 97 -12.92 -26.51 -3.39
C GLU A 97 -12.72 -27.94 -2.87
#